data_AF-A0A098TFF8-F1
#
_entry.id   AF-A0A098TFF8-F1
#
_cell.length_a   1.000
_cell.length_b   1.000
_cell.length_c   1.000
_cell.angle_alpha   90.00
_cell.angle_beta   90.00
_cell.angle_gamma   90.00
#
_symmetry.space_group_name_H-M   'P 1'
#
loop_
_entity.id
_entity.type
_entity.pdbx_description
1 polymer ?
#
loop_
_entity_poly.entity_id
_entity_poly.type
_entity_poly.pdbx_seq_one_letter_code
_entity_poly.pdbx_strand_id
1 'polypeptide(L)'
;MKFRTLFAAALIGAAGFAPAIAADEPQVVRQEMMKKNGADVGTLAKMVKGESPFDAAAALAALTEISEVAATFGEHFPEGSETGFETEAAPAIWTDRAGFDAKVAEFKEDADAAVAAAPADLDGLKAVFGPLTQNCGSCHETYRLKKS
;
A
#
# COMPACT_ATOMS: atom_id res chain seq x y z
N MET A 1 -71.30 -11.09 20.55
CA MET A 1 -71.46 -10.91 19.08
C MET A 1 -70.09 -10.94 18.42
N LYS A 2 -69.91 -11.90 17.50
CA LYS A 2 -69.04 -11.90 16.31
C LYS A 2 -67.58 -11.37 16.38
N PHE A 3 -66.69 -12.36 16.45
CA PHE A 3 -65.43 -12.59 15.70
C PHE A 3 -64.92 -11.57 14.65
N ARG A 4 -63.57 -11.47 14.62
CA ARG A 4 -62.62 -11.17 13.50
C ARG A 4 -62.28 -9.67 13.29
N THR A 5 -61.01 -9.23 13.15
CA THR A 5 -59.84 -9.85 12.49
C THR A 5 -58.54 -9.04 12.78
N LEU A 6 -57.42 -9.75 12.98
CA LEU A 6 -56.04 -9.53 12.45
C LEU A 6 -55.21 -8.29 12.89
N PHE A 7 -54.11 -8.49 13.64
CA PHE A 7 -52.72 -8.82 13.20
C PHE A 7 -51.90 -7.60 12.73
N ALA A 8 -50.97 -7.16 13.58
CA ALA A 8 -49.71 -6.54 13.17
C ALA A 8 -48.65 -6.86 14.23
N ALA A 9 -47.82 -7.86 13.94
CA ALA A 9 -46.66 -8.22 14.74
C ALA A 9 -45.57 -7.17 14.52
N ALA A 10 -45.20 -6.42 15.56
CA ALA A 10 -44.00 -5.60 15.56
C ALA A 10 -42.82 -6.47 16.03
N LEU A 11 -42.13 -7.08 15.06
CA LEU A 11 -40.79 -7.64 15.27
C LEU A 11 -39.82 -6.48 15.42
N ILE A 12 -39.49 -6.12 16.66
CA ILE A 12 -38.32 -5.30 16.95
C ILE A 12 -37.12 -6.23 16.81
N GLY A 13 -36.51 -6.20 15.63
CA GLY A 13 -35.27 -6.90 15.34
C GLY A 13 -34.16 -6.39 16.24
N ALA A 14 -33.51 -7.31 16.94
CA ALA A 14 -32.27 -7.05 17.65
C ALA A 14 -31.20 -6.66 16.63
N ALA A 15 -30.90 -5.36 16.52
CA ALA A 15 -29.69 -4.90 15.87
C ALA A 15 -28.52 -5.34 16.75
N GLY A 16 -27.80 -6.38 16.32
CA GLY A 16 -26.53 -6.75 16.91
C GLY A 16 -25.56 -5.59 16.74
N PHE A 17 -25.28 -4.88 17.84
CA PHE A 17 -24.10 -4.04 17.93
C PHE A 17 -22.88 -4.96 17.96
N ALA A 18 -22.32 -5.26 16.80
CA ALA A 18 -20.91 -5.63 16.74
C ALA A 18 -20.11 -4.40 17.19
N PRO A 19 -19.14 -4.52 18.11
CA PRO A 19 -18.24 -3.41 18.38
C PRO A 19 -17.54 -3.07 17.06
N ALA A 20 -17.74 -1.85 16.58
CA ALA A 20 -16.87 -1.27 15.57
C ALA A 20 -15.49 -1.15 16.24
N ILE A 21 -14.65 -2.16 16.05
CA ILE A 21 -13.21 -1.97 16.14
C ILE A 21 -12.89 -0.87 15.15
N ALA A 22 -12.59 0.32 15.66
CA ALA A 22 -12.18 1.43 14.82
C ALA A 22 -10.94 0.96 14.05
N ALA A 23 -11.09 0.80 12.74
CA ALA A 23 -9.94 0.58 11.87
C ALA A 23 -9.04 1.82 11.95
N ASP A 24 -7.73 1.64 11.91
CA ASP A 24 -6.81 2.77 11.82
C ASP A 24 -7.14 3.63 10.60
N GLU A 25 -6.90 4.94 10.73
CA GLU A 25 -7.17 5.90 9.67
C GLU A 25 -6.37 5.55 8.41
N PRO A 26 -6.99 5.45 7.22
CA PRO A 26 -6.30 5.01 5.99
C PRO A 26 -5.04 5.82 5.67
N GLN A 27 -5.03 7.11 6.01
CA GLN A 27 -3.89 8.00 5.88
C GLN A 27 -2.70 7.55 6.73
N VAL A 28 -2.94 7.10 7.96
CA VAL A 28 -1.90 6.59 8.86
C VAL A 28 -1.36 5.26 8.32
N VAL A 29 -2.25 4.35 7.93
CA VAL A 29 -1.86 3.03 7.39
C VAL A 29 -0.98 3.16 6.16
N ARG A 30 -1.38 3.96 5.16
CA ARG A 30 -0.60 4.15 3.92
C ARG A 30 0.74 4.85 4.16
N GLN A 31 0.84 5.72 5.17
CA GLN A 31 2.10 6.35 5.57
C GLN A 31 3.06 5.33 6.19
N GLU A 32 2.57 4.44 7.04
CA GLU A 32 3.37 3.36 7.64
C GLU A 32 3.85 2.37 6.57
N MET A 33 2.99 2.00 5.63
CA MET A 33 3.34 1.21 4.45
C MET A 33 4.48 1.85 3.64
N MET A 34 4.39 3.14 3.33
CA MET A 34 5.46 3.84 2.60
C MET A 34 6.74 3.99 3.42
N LYS A 35 6.64 4.14 4.74
CA LYS A 35 7.80 4.14 5.64
C LYS A 35 8.54 2.80 5.61
N LYS A 36 7.79 1.70 5.58
CA LYS A 36 8.31 0.33 5.46
C LYS A 36 9.04 0.13 4.12
N ASN A 37 8.39 0.44 3.00
CA ASN A 37 9.04 0.43 1.69
C ASN A 37 10.30 1.29 1.65
N GLY A 38 10.28 2.49 2.26
CA GLY A 38 11.45 3.36 2.35
C GLY A 38 12.60 2.72 3.13
N ALA A 39 12.31 1.99 4.20
CA ALA A 39 13.31 1.26 4.98
C ALA A 39 13.90 0.08 4.18
N ASP A 40 13.06 -0.69 3.50
CA ASP A 40 13.48 -1.84 2.68
C ASP A 40 14.34 -1.42 1.50
N VAL A 41 13.87 -0.42 0.73
CA VAL A 41 14.67 0.19 -0.34
C VAL A 41 15.98 0.75 0.21
N GLY A 42 15.98 1.31 1.42
CA GLY A 42 17.19 1.77 2.10
C GLY A 42 18.18 0.64 2.39
N THR A 43 17.70 -0.53 2.81
CA THR A 43 18.51 -1.73 3.02
C THR A 43 19.13 -2.21 1.70
N LEU A 44 18.31 -2.34 0.65
CA LEU A 44 18.77 -2.74 -0.68
C LEU A 44 19.80 -1.74 -1.26
N ALA A 45 19.54 -0.44 -1.10
CA ALA A 45 20.42 0.62 -1.59
C ALA A 45 21.81 0.57 -0.94
N LYS A 46 21.89 0.28 0.36
CA LYS A 46 23.19 0.13 1.06
C LYS A 46 24.01 -1.01 0.46
N MET A 47 23.38 -2.15 0.15
CA MET A 47 24.05 -3.26 -0.53
C MET A 47 24.51 -2.86 -1.93
N VAL A 48 23.61 -2.26 -2.73
CA VAL A 48 23.89 -1.81 -4.11
C VAL A 48 25.05 -0.81 -4.17
N LYS A 49 25.14 0.09 -3.19
CA LYS A 49 26.21 1.10 -3.08
C LYS A 49 27.50 0.56 -2.46
N GLY A 50 27.51 -0.68 -1.95
CA GLY A 50 28.64 -1.25 -1.24
C GLY A 50 28.87 -0.67 0.16
N GLU A 51 27.87 0.01 0.72
CA GLU A 51 27.88 0.50 2.11
C GLU A 51 27.64 -0.64 3.12
N SER A 52 27.06 -1.75 2.66
CA SER A 52 26.98 -3.01 3.40
C SER A 52 27.32 -4.19 2.48
N PRO A 53 27.81 -5.32 3.02
CA PRO A 53 27.94 -6.56 2.26
C PRO A 53 26.59 -6.99 1.68
N PHE A 54 26.63 -7.67 0.53
CA PHE A 54 25.45 -8.34 -0.01
C PHE A 54 25.03 -9.49 0.93
N ASP A 55 23.75 -9.52 1.26
CA ASP A 55 23.09 -10.58 2.02
C ASP A 55 21.83 -10.99 1.26
N ALA A 56 21.86 -12.20 0.69
CA ALA A 56 20.76 -12.71 -0.13
C ALA A 56 19.45 -12.85 0.66
N ALA A 57 19.51 -13.24 1.94
CA ALA A 57 18.32 -13.43 2.76
C ALA A 57 17.69 -12.08 3.11
N ALA A 58 18.51 -11.09 3.49
CA ALA A 58 18.02 -9.74 3.76
C ALA A 58 17.52 -9.05 2.48
N ALA A 59 18.17 -9.26 1.34
CA ALA A 59 17.71 -8.74 0.06
C ALA A 59 16.35 -9.31 -0.34
N LEU A 60 16.18 -10.64 -0.27
CA LEU A 60 14.93 -11.29 -0.59
C LEU A 60 13.80 -10.90 0.39
N ALA A 61 14.10 -10.76 1.68
CA ALA A 61 13.13 -10.31 2.68
C ALA A 61 12.62 -8.90 2.36
N ALA A 62 13.51 -7.95 2.08
CA ALA A 62 13.14 -6.59 1.71
C ALA A 62 12.33 -6.54 0.41
N LEU A 63 12.69 -7.32 -0.61
CA LEU A 63 11.92 -7.40 -1.86
C LEU A 63 10.52 -7.98 -1.65
N THR A 64 10.41 -9.01 -0.81
CA THR A 64 9.12 -9.64 -0.48
C THR A 64 8.21 -8.65 0.24
N GLU A 65 8.76 -7.94 1.21
CA GLU A 65 8.03 -6.94 1.99
C GLU A 65 7.51 -5.78 1.12
N ILE A 66 8.34 -5.33 0.17
CA ILE A 66 7.94 -4.32 -0.82
C ILE A 66 6.78 -4.82 -1.69
N SER A 67 6.83 -6.07 -2.15
CA SER A 67 5.74 -6.68 -2.92
C SER A 67 4.45 -6.79 -2.11
N GLU A 68 4.54 -7.20 -0.85
CA GLU A 68 3.37 -7.30 0.05
C GLU A 68 2.70 -5.94 0.26
N VAL A 69 3.48 -4.88 0.50
CA VAL A 69 2.94 -3.52 0.60
C VAL A 69 2.28 -3.09 -0.72
N ALA A 70 2.93 -3.35 -1.86
CA ALA A 70 2.39 -2.98 -3.16
C ALA A 70 1.05 -3.68 -3.47
N ALA A 71 0.78 -4.85 -2.86
CA ALA A 71 -0.46 -5.59 -3.06
C ALA A 71 -1.69 -4.87 -2.52
N THR A 72 -1.57 -4.14 -1.40
CA THR A 72 -2.72 -3.54 -0.70
C THR A 72 -2.68 -2.02 -0.68
N PHE A 73 -1.56 -1.40 -1.07
CA PHE A 73 -1.35 0.05 -0.93
C PHE A 73 -2.46 0.90 -1.57
N GLY A 74 -2.91 0.53 -2.77
CA GLY A 74 -3.95 1.26 -3.50
C GLY A 74 -5.33 1.29 -2.81
N GLU A 75 -5.58 0.36 -1.88
CA GLU A 75 -6.83 0.27 -1.13
C GLU A 75 -6.94 1.35 -0.04
N HIS A 76 -5.81 1.90 0.40
CA HIS A 76 -5.75 2.91 1.46
C HIS A 76 -5.92 4.36 0.95
N PHE A 77 -6.57 4.52 -0.21
CA PHE A 77 -6.95 5.81 -0.78
C PHE A 77 -8.47 5.90 -1.02
N PRO A 78 -9.31 5.71 0.01
CA PRO A 78 -10.75 5.93 -0.14
C PRO A 78 -11.06 7.43 -0.32
N GLU A 79 -12.22 7.73 -0.91
CA GLU A 79 -12.77 9.09 -0.90
C GLU A 79 -12.95 9.57 0.55
N GLY A 80 -12.68 10.85 0.81
CA GLY A 80 -12.69 11.44 2.15
C GLY A 80 -11.35 11.34 2.89
N SER A 81 -10.33 10.68 2.31
CA SER A 81 -8.98 10.58 2.88
C SER A 81 -7.97 11.57 2.26
N GLU A 82 -8.45 12.60 1.57
CA GLU A 82 -7.63 13.57 0.84
C GLU A 82 -6.81 14.47 1.76
N THR A 83 -7.27 14.64 3.00
CA THR A 83 -6.68 15.59 3.96
C THR A 83 -6.56 15.00 5.36
N GLY A 84 -5.93 15.75 6.26
CA GLY A 84 -5.69 15.34 7.65
C GLY A 84 -4.45 14.46 7.81
N PHE A 85 -4.07 14.21 9.07
CA PHE A 85 -2.96 13.31 9.44
C PHE A 85 -1.64 13.59 8.71
N GLU A 86 -1.35 14.85 8.38
CA GLU A 86 -0.16 15.25 7.62
C GLU A 86 0.01 14.49 6.28
N THR A 87 -1.09 14.09 5.65
CA THR A 87 -1.06 13.35 4.39
C THR A 87 -0.33 14.12 3.28
N GLU A 88 0.57 13.42 2.58
CA GLU A 88 1.27 13.92 1.40
C GLU A 88 0.63 13.43 0.09
N ALA A 89 -0.50 12.73 0.17
CA ALA A 89 -1.26 12.30 -1.00
C ALA A 89 -1.74 13.52 -1.81
N ALA A 90 -1.38 13.59 -3.08
CA ALA A 90 -1.83 14.67 -3.95
C ALA A 90 -3.29 14.44 -4.37
N PRO A 91 -4.12 15.50 -4.54
CA PRO A 91 -5.48 15.39 -5.07
C PRO A 91 -5.57 14.63 -6.40
N ALA A 92 -4.47 14.62 -7.17
CA ALA A 92 -4.31 13.88 -8.41
C ALA A 92 -4.67 12.38 -8.28
N ILE A 93 -4.47 11.77 -7.11
CA ILE A 93 -4.80 10.35 -6.87
C ILE A 93 -6.29 10.08 -7.11
N TRP A 94 -7.17 10.99 -6.69
CA TRP A 94 -8.61 10.81 -6.84
C TRP A 94 -9.11 11.29 -8.20
N THR A 95 -8.53 12.36 -8.76
CA THR A 95 -8.93 12.86 -10.08
C THR A 95 -8.42 12.00 -11.23
N ASP A 96 -7.29 11.31 -11.03
CA ASP A 96 -6.67 10.38 -11.98
C ASP A 96 -6.50 9.00 -11.32
N ARG A 97 -7.62 8.46 -10.83
CA ARG A 97 -7.62 7.18 -10.11
C ARG A 97 -7.06 6.03 -10.95
N ALA A 98 -7.42 5.97 -12.22
CA ALA A 98 -6.94 4.92 -13.12
C ALA A 98 -5.43 5.00 -13.35
N GLY A 99 -4.85 6.20 -13.50
CA GLY A 99 -3.41 6.38 -13.61
C GLY A 99 -2.68 5.98 -12.33
N PHE A 100 -3.21 6.34 -11.17
CA PHE A 100 -2.66 5.93 -9.88
C PHE A 100 -2.68 4.41 -9.70
N ASP A 101 -3.82 3.77 -9.93
CA ASP A 101 -3.95 2.31 -9.81
C ASP A 101 -3.04 1.58 -10.79
N ALA A 102 -2.86 2.10 -12.01
CA ALA A 102 -1.92 1.55 -12.98
C ALA A 102 -0.47 1.63 -12.48
N LYS A 103 -0.09 2.73 -11.81
CA LYS A 103 1.25 2.87 -11.20
C LYS A 103 1.47 1.94 -10.02
N VAL A 104 0.44 1.72 -9.19
CA VAL A 104 0.51 0.73 -8.11
C VAL A 104 0.66 -0.69 -8.69
N ALA A 105 -0.06 -1.00 -9.76
CA ALA A 105 0.03 -2.30 -10.44
C ALA A 105 1.41 -2.52 -11.10
N GLU A 106 1.95 -1.52 -11.80
CA GLU A 106 3.30 -1.56 -12.39
C GLU A 106 4.37 -1.80 -11.31
N PHE A 107 4.27 -1.07 -10.18
CA PHE A 107 5.17 -1.28 -9.05
C PHE A 107 5.06 -2.68 -8.45
N LYS A 108 3.84 -3.23 -8.34
CA LYS A 108 3.61 -4.59 -7.85
C LYS A 108 4.21 -5.64 -8.77
N GLU A 109 4.04 -5.48 -10.08
CA GLU A 109 4.61 -6.39 -11.08
C GLU A 109 6.14 -6.42 -10.98
N ASP A 110 6.79 -5.25 -10.91
CA ASP A 110 8.24 -5.17 -10.77
C ASP A 110 8.73 -5.73 -9.43
N ALA A 111 7.98 -5.51 -8.33
CA ALA A 111 8.31 -6.09 -7.03
C ALA A 111 8.20 -7.63 -7.05
N ASP A 112 7.15 -8.18 -7.66
CA ASP A 112 6.98 -9.63 -7.85
C ASP A 112 8.08 -10.23 -8.70
N ALA A 113 8.44 -9.57 -9.81
CA ALA A 113 9.53 -9.98 -10.67
C ALA A 113 10.86 -9.97 -9.90
N ALA A 114 11.10 -8.97 -9.05
CA ALA A 114 12.29 -8.90 -8.21
C ALA A 114 12.35 -10.03 -7.17
N VAL A 115 11.23 -10.37 -6.54
CA VAL A 115 11.12 -11.52 -5.62
C VAL A 115 11.39 -12.83 -6.37
N ALA A 116 10.77 -13.02 -7.54
CA ALA A 116 10.93 -14.22 -8.35
C ALA A 116 12.35 -14.40 -8.89
N ALA A 117 13.05 -13.30 -9.18
CA ALA A 117 14.45 -13.32 -9.59
C ALA A 117 15.39 -13.84 -8.49
N ALA A 118 14.97 -13.73 -7.21
CA ALA A 118 15.69 -14.19 -6.03
C ALA A 118 17.21 -13.94 -6.10
N PRO A 119 17.66 -12.66 -6.09
CA PRO A 119 19.05 -12.31 -6.31
C PRO A 119 20.02 -13.13 -5.46
N ALA A 120 20.95 -13.83 -6.11
CA ALA A 120 21.96 -14.64 -5.44
C ALA A 120 23.30 -13.90 -5.24
N ASP A 121 23.46 -12.74 -5.86
CA ASP A 121 24.62 -11.88 -5.77
C ASP A 121 24.26 -10.40 -5.97
N LEU A 122 25.26 -9.52 -5.84
CA LEU A 122 25.11 -8.08 -5.95
C LEU A 122 24.67 -7.64 -7.36
N ASP A 123 25.11 -8.33 -8.40
CA ASP A 123 24.77 -7.95 -9.78
C ASP A 123 23.32 -8.33 -10.11
N GLY A 124 22.84 -9.47 -9.62
CA GLY A 124 21.43 -9.83 -9.62
C GLY A 124 20.57 -8.82 -8.87
N LEU A 125 21.03 -8.32 -7.71
CA LEU A 125 20.30 -7.31 -6.97
C LEU A 125 20.23 -5.98 -7.74
N LYS A 126 21.35 -5.54 -8.35
CA LYS A 126 21.37 -4.33 -9.17
C LYS A 126 20.42 -4.40 -10.37
N ALA A 127 20.29 -5.58 -10.97
CA ALA A 127 19.40 -5.78 -12.13
C ALA A 127 17.93 -5.51 -11.79
N VAL A 128 17.48 -5.85 -10.58
CA VAL A 128 16.09 -5.65 -10.14
C VAL A 128 15.86 -4.33 -9.40
N PHE A 129 16.91 -3.73 -8.81
CA PHE A 129 16.80 -2.50 -8.02
C PHE A 129 16.44 -1.26 -8.86
N GLY A 130 16.93 -1.19 -10.10
CA GLY A 130 16.66 -0.07 -11.01
C GLY A 130 15.17 0.13 -11.30
N PRO A 131 14.48 -0.87 -11.90
CA PRO A 131 13.04 -0.80 -12.17
C PRO A 131 12.21 -0.47 -10.93
N LEU A 132 12.50 -1.15 -9.82
CA LEU A 132 11.80 -0.94 -8.55
C LEU A 132 11.84 0.52 -8.08
N THR A 133 13.02 1.16 -8.14
CA THR A 133 13.18 2.56 -7.68
C THR A 133 12.67 3.59 -8.67
N GLN A 134 12.62 3.27 -9.98
CA GLN A 134 12.01 4.14 -10.99
C GLN A 134 10.51 4.32 -10.76
N ASN A 135 9.80 3.26 -10.35
CA ASN A 135 8.40 3.34 -9.96
C ASN A 135 8.16 4.31 -8.80
N CYS A 136 9.04 4.27 -7.78
CA CYS A 136 8.96 5.20 -6.65
C CYS A 136 9.03 6.67 -7.12
N GLY A 137 9.96 6.98 -8.01
CA GLY A 137 10.12 8.34 -8.55
C GLY A 137 8.91 8.78 -9.36
N SER A 138 8.50 7.98 -10.35
CA SER A 138 7.42 8.33 -11.27
C SER A 138 6.07 8.50 -10.57
N CYS A 139 5.78 7.66 -9.56
CA CYS A 139 4.57 7.81 -8.75
C CYS A 139 4.63 9.08 -7.89
N HIS A 140 5.75 9.32 -7.19
CA HIS A 140 5.88 10.50 -6.32
C HIS A 140 5.88 11.83 -7.07
N GLU A 141 6.33 11.87 -8.33
CA GLU A 141 6.28 13.08 -9.16
C GLU A 141 4.87 13.59 -9.40
N THR A 142 3.89 12.69 -9.49
CA THR A 142 2.50 13.00 -9.84
C THR A 142 1.57 12.95 -8.63
N TYR A 143 1.76 11.96 -7.76
CA TYR A 143 0.78 11.59 -6.74
C TYR A 143 1.23 11.93 -5.31
N ARG A 144 2.44 12.47 -5.11
CA ARG A 144 2.91 12.93 -3.79
C ARG A 144 3.20 14.42 -3.79
N LEU A 145 2.66 15.12 -2.80
CA LEU A 145 2.99 16.51 -2.54
C LEU A 145 4.46 16.62 -2.12
N LYS A 146 5.18 17.60 -2.69
CA LYS A 146 6.55 17.91 -2.24
C LYS A 146 6.46 18.61 -0.89
N LYS A 147 7.23 18.16 0.10
CA LYS A 147 7.47 18.96 1.30
C LYS A 147 8.28 20.20 0.91
N SER A 148 7.74 21.36 1.26
CA SER A 148 8.43 22.66 1.22
C SER A 148 9.41 22.77 2.37
#